data_AF-A0A2V7KAW4-F1
#
_entry.id   AF-A0A2V7KAW4-F1
#
_cell.length_a   1.000
_cell.length_b   1.000
_cell.length_c   1.000
_cell.angle_alpha   90.00
_cell.angle_beta   90.00
_cell.angle_gamma   90.00
#
_symmetry.space_group_name_H-M   'P 1'
#
loop_
_entity.id
_entity.type
_entity.pdbx_description
1 polymer ?
#
loop_
_entity_poly.entity_id
_entity_poly.type
_entity_poly.pdbx_seq_one_letter_code
_entity_poly.pdbx_strand_id
1 'polypeptide(L)'
;MTAIRKEPRGFTLIEMLVVIIVLGLLAALVGPRILGRVSEAKSATARTQIELLGLALDNYRLDNGSYPTTEQGLAALQEKPMREPLPLTWRGPYLKKAIPLDPWGRPYLYKSPGEHTPTGYDLFTLGRDGQPGGEDEDADITSWK
;
A
#
# COMPACT_ATOMS: atom_id res chain seq x y z
N MET A 1 67.10 -11.17 -30.82
CA MET A 1 66.18 -11.19 -29.67
C MET A 1 64.80 -11.57 -30.18
N THR A 2 64.38 -12.82 -30.01
CA THR A 2 63.08 -13.31 -30.48
C THR A 2 62.08 -13.12 -29.34
N ALA A 3 61.16 -12.16 -29.50
CA ALA A 3 60.10 -11.92 -28.53
C ALA A 3 59.07 -13.04 -28.60
N ILE A 4 58.92 -13.80 -27.52
CA ILE A 4 57.86 -14.82 -27.40
C ILE A 4 56.54 -14.08 -27.25
N ARG A 5 55.73 -14.03 -28.32
CA ARG A 5 54.33 -13.63 -28.25
C ARG A 5 53.57 -14.73 -27.51
N LYS A 6 53.07 -14.42 -26.30
CA LYS A 6 52.02 -15.23 -25.66
C LYS A 6 50.76 -15.11 -26.50
N GLU A 7 50.29 -16.22 -27.07
CA GLU A 7 48.97 -16.23 -27.68
C GLU A 7 47.89 -16.01 -26.60
N PRO A 8 46.88 -15.16 -26.87
CA PRO A 8 45.75 -15.03 -25.97
C PRO A 8 44.99 -16.36 -25.94
N ARG A 9 44.99 -17.02 -24.78
CA ARG A 9 44.15 -18.21 -24.56
C ARG A 9 42.69 -17.77 -24.62
N GLY A 10 41.93 -18.32 -25.57
CA GLY A 10 40.48 -18.13 -25.64
C GLY A 10 39.78 -18.87 -24.50
N PHE A 11 38.59 -18.39 -24.14
CA PHE A 11 37.73 -19.03 -23.15
C PHE A 11 37.23 -20.39 -23.66
N THR A 12 37.14 -21.36 -22.76
CA THR A 12 36.57 -22.68 -23.06
C THR A 12 35.04 -22.65 -22.95
N LEU A 13 34.35 -23.52 -23.70
CA LEU A 13 32.90 -23.70 -23.55
C LEU A 13 32.49 -24.11 -22.12
N ILE A 14 33.37 -24.86 -21.44
CA ILE A 14 33.17 -25.30 -20.06
C ILE A 14 33.17 -24.11 -19.10
N GLU A 15 34.06 -23.12 -19.26
CA GLU A 15 34.05 -21.92 -18.41
C GLU A 15 32.75 -21.13 -18.55
N MET A 16 32.28 -20.93 -19.79
CA MET A 16 31.01 -20.25 -20.02
C MET A 16 29.83 -21.03 -19.41
N LEU A 17 29.84 -22.36 -19.51
CA LEU A 17 28.82 -23.21 -18.88
C LEU A 17 28.80 -23.05 -17.36
N VAL A 18 29.97 -23.08 -16.71
CA VAL A 18 30.08 -22.91 -15.25
C VAL A 18 29.57 -21.53 -14.82
N VAL A 19 29.93 -20.47 -15.55
CA VAL A 19 29.47 -19.11 -15.26
C VAL A 19 27.94 -18.99 -15.33
N ILE A 20 27.32 -19.55 -16.38
CA ILE A 20 25.85 -19.49 -16.54
C ILE A 20 25.16 -20.27 -15.42
N ILE A 21 25.70 -21.42 -15.00
CA ILE A 21 25.17 -22.20 -13.87
C ILE A 21 25.23 -21.39 -12.57
N VAL A 22 26.39 -20.78 -12.26
CA VAL A 22 26.54 -19.97 -11.05
C VAL A 22 25.61 -18.75 -11.07
N LEU A 23 25.49 -18.06 -12.21
CA LEU A 23 24.54 -16.95 -12.36
C LEU A 23 23.08 -17.40 -12.19
N GLY A 24 22.71 -18.56 -12.73
CA GLY A 24 21.38 -19.14 -12.56
C GLY A 24 21.06 -19.47 -11.10
N LEU A 25 22.01 -20.08 -10.39
CA LEU A 25 21.87 -20.40 -8.95
C LEU A 25 21.73 -19.14 -8.10
N LEU A 26 22.54 -18.11 -8.37
CA LEU A 26 22.45 -16.83 -7.67
C LEU A 26 21.11 -16.13 -7.93
N ALA A 27 20.65 -16.10 -9.18
CA ALA A 27 19.36 -15.50 -9.54
C ALA A 27 18.18 -16.22 -8.86
N ALA A 28 18.20 -17.56 -8.81
CA ALA A 28 17.18 -18.36 -8.13
C ALA A 28 17.13 -18.11 -6.61
N LEU A 29 18.28 -17.83 -5.99
CA LEU A 29 18.36 -17.58 -4.55
C LEU A 29 17.91 -16.16 -4.15
N VAL A 30 18.18 -15.16 -4.98
CA VAL A 30 17.95 -13.74 -4.67
C VAL A 30 16.57 -13.25 -5.14
N GLY A 31 16.10 -13.72 -6.31
CA GLY A 31 14.87 -13.25 -6.95
C GLY A 31 13.64 -13.27 -6.03
N PRO A 32 13.29 -14.40 -5.38
CA PRO A 32 12.10 -14.50 -4.53
C PRO A 32 12.13 -13.56 -3.32
N ARG A 33 13.32 -13.31 -2.73
CA ARG A 33 13.46 -12.49 -1.51
C ARG A 33 13.19 -11.01 -1.74
N ILE A 34 13.47 -10.50 -2.94
CA ILE A 34 13.25 -9.09 -3.26
C ILE A 34 11.75 -8.83 -3.42
N LEU A 35 11.03 -9.70 -4.11
CA LEU A 35 9.59 -9.56 -4.35
C LEU A 35 8.78 -9.62 -3.05
N GLY A 36 9.10 -10.54 -2.13
CA GLY A 36 8.41 -10.65 -0.83
C GLY A 36 8.55 -9.40 0.04
N ARG A 37 9.72 -8.73 0.04
CA ARG A 37 9.93 -7.50 0.82
C ARG A 37 9.12 -6.31 0.30
N VAL A 38 8.95 -6.20 -1.02
CA VAL A 38 8.14 -5.14 -1.62
C VAL A 38 6.68 -5.33 -1.25
N SER A 39 6.21 -6.58 -1.29
CA SER A 39 4.87 -6.96 -0.87
C SER A 39 4.58 -6.59 0.58
N GLU A 40 5.44 -6.99 1.51
CA GLU A 40 5.29 -6.67 2.93
C GLU A 40 5.31 -5.16 3.18
N ALA A 41 6.19 -4.42 2.48
CA ALA A 41 6.26 -2.97 2.59
C ALA A 41 4.98 -2.27 2.10
N LYS A 42 4.33 -2.79 1.06
CA LYS A 42 3.02 -2.30 0.60
C LYS A 42 1.96 -2.51 1.67
N SER A 43 1.79 -3.73 2.16
CA SER A 43 0.78 -4.02 3.20
C SER A 43 1.02 -3.21 4.48
N ALA A 44 2.27 -3.02 4.89
CA ALA A 44 2.61 -2.14 6.01
C ALA A 44 2.25 -0.67 5.73
N THR A 45 2.54 -0.16 4.53
CA THR A 45 2.16 1.20 4.12
C THR A 45 0.65 1.38 4.16
N ALA A 46 -0.12 0.40 3.67
CA ALA A 46 -1.57 0.46 3.69
C ALA A 46 -2.13 0.55 5.11
N ARG A 47 -1.60 -0.24 6.06
CA ARG A 47 -1.99 -0.17 7.49
C ARG A 47 -1.72 1.20 8.08
N THR A 48 -0.51 1.73 7.88
CA THR A 48 -0.16 3.08 8.36
C THR A 48 -1.05 4.16 7.75
N GLN A 49 -1.38 4.06 6.46
CA GLN A 49 -2.30 4.99 5.80
C GLN A 49 -3.71 4.91 6.40
N ILE A 50 -4.23 3.70 6.69
CA ILE A 50 -5.51 3.51 7.37
C ILE A 50 -5.50 4.14 8.77
N GLU A 51 -4.44 3.94 9.55
CA GLU A 51 -4.29 4.55 10.88
C GLU A 51 -4.29 6.09 10.82
N LEU A 52 -3.56 6.68 9.86
CA LEU A 52 -3.49 8.12 9.68
C LEU A 52 -4.83 8.72 9.22
N LEU A 53 -5.53 8.04 8.32
CA LEU A 53 -6.88 8.42 7.91
C LEU A 53 -7.87 8.27 9.06
N GLY A 54 -7.73 7.23 9.87
CA GLY A 54 -8.54 7.01 11.06
C GLY A 54 -8.39 8.12 12.09
N LEU A 55 -7.16 8.57 12.35
CA LEU A 55 -6.90 9.72 13.21
C LEU A 55 -7.56 11.01 12.68
N ALA A 56 -7.55 11.21 11.36
CA ALA A 56 -8.23 12.35 10.74
C ALA A 56 -9.76 12.27 10.86
N LEU A 57 -10.33 11.07 10.70
CA LEU A 57 -11.75 10.79 10.92
C LEU A 57 -12.15 11.05 12.38
N ASP A 58 -11.34 10.63 13.34
CA ASP A 58 -11.59 10.86 14.76
C ASP A 58 -11.55 12.36 15.10
N ASN A 59 -10.58 13.11 14.56
CA ASN A 59 -10.55 14.56 14.70
C ASN A 59 -11.77 15.24 14.07
N TYR A 60 -12.21 14.78 12.90
CA TYR A 60 -13.45 15.26 12.29
C TYR A 60 -14.65 15.04 13.22
N ARG A 61 -14.76 13.85 13.83
CA ARG A 61 -15.83 13.52 14.77
C ARG A 61 -15.76 14.36 16.04
N LEU A 62 -14.57 14.64 16.56
CA LEU A 62 -14.40 15.49 17.75
C LEU A 62 -14.96 16.91 17.53
N ASP A 63 -14.78 17.47 16.35
CA ASP A 63 -15.32 18.79 16.01
C ASP A 63 -16.81 18.77 15.65
N ASN A 64 -17.26 17.75 14.91
CA ASN A 64 -18.58 17.74 14.28
C ASN A 64 -19.60 16.84 14.99
N GLY A 65 -19.19 16.07 15.99
CA GLY A 65 -20.01 15.13 16.76
C GLY A 65 -20.25 13.78 16.08
N SER A 66 -20.07 13.68 14.76
CA SER A 66 -20.21 12.46 13.97
C SER A 66 -19.09 12.31 12.95
N TYR A 67 -18.86 11.08 12.48
CA TYR A 67 -18.03 10.86 11.29
C TYR A 67 -18.72 11.41 10.02
N PRO A 68 -17.97 11.66 8.93
CA PRO A 68 -18.57 11.93 7.63
C PRO A 68 -19.49 10.81 7.18
N THR A 69 -20.55 11.11 6.43
CA THR A 69 -21.39 10.04 5.86
C THR A 69 -20.65 9.33 4.72
N THR A 70 -21.10 8.13 4.35
CA THR A 70 -20.56 7.42 3.18
C THR A 70 -20.61 8.26 1.90
N GLU A 71 -21.63 9.09 1.71
CA GLU A 71 -21.78 9.97 0.55
C GLU A 71 -20.86 11.21 0.56
N GLN A 72 -20.51 11.68 1.76
CA GLN A 72 -19.49 12.71 1.95
C GLN A 72 -18.09 12.12 1.74
N GLY A 73 -17.89 10.88 2.20
CA GLY A 73 -16.67 10.11 2.04
C GLY A 73 -15.45 10.73 2.72
N LEU A 74 -14.27 10.24 2.36
CA LEU A 74 -13.00 10.76 2.86
C LEU A 74 -12.71 12.19 2.38
N ALA A 75 -13.38 12.67 1.32
CA ALA A 75 -13.24 14.05 0.84
C ALA A 75 -13.60 15.09 1.92
N ALA A 76 -14.49 14.75 2.85
CA ALA A 76 -14.85 15.56 4.01
C ALA A 76 -13.66 15.91 4.94
N LEU A 77 -12.59 15.12 4.88
CA LEU A 77 -11.37 15.35 5.64
C LEU A 77 -10.51 16.47 5.05
N GLN A 78 -10.66 16.77 3.77
CA GLN A 78 -9.85 17.78 3.08
C GLN A 78 -10.65 19.04 2.78
N GLU A 79 -11.91 18.89 2.42
CA GLU A 79 -12.79 20.01 2.07
C GLU A 79 -14.07 19.95 2.90
N LYS A 80 -14.65 21.12 3.20
CA LYS A 80 -15.89 21.20 3.96
C LYS A 80 -17.03 20.56 3.16
N PRO A 81 -17.70 19.52 3.69
CA PRO A 81 -18.88 18.95 3.07
C PRO A 81 -19.96 19.99 2.76
N MET A 82 -20.48 19.93 1.54
CA MET A 82 -21.64 20.72 1.10
C MET A 82 -22.94 19.89 1.06
N ARG A 83 -22.84 18.58 1.30
CA ARG A 83 -23.99 17.66 1.37
C ARG A 83 -24.43 17.48 2.81
N GLU A 84 -25.73 17.34 3.02
CA GLU A 84 -26.30 17.07 4.34
C GLU A 84 -25.84 15.70 4.90
N PRO A 85 -25.70 15.56 6.23
CA PRO A 85 -25.79 16.63 7.23
C PRO A 85 -24.58 17.58 7.15
N LEU A 86 -24.85 18.89 7.11
CA LEU A 86 -23.79 19.88 7.07
C LEU A 86 -23.05 19.92 8.42
N PRO A 87 -21.71 19.91 8.43
CA PRO A 87 -20.95 19.96 9.66
C PRO A 87 -21.12 21.32 10.36
N LEU A 88 -21.46 21.27 11.64
CA LEU A 88 -21.70 22.45 12.47
C LEU A 88 -20.41 23.24 12.75
N THR A 89 -19.30 22.53 13.01
CA THR A 89 -18.04 23.13 13.49
C THR A 89 -16.84 22.62 12.70
N TRP A 90 -16.94 22.51 11.38
CA TRP A 90 -15.83 22.03 10.57
C TRP A 90 -14.59 22.94 10.73
N ARG A 91 -13.47 22.39 11.22
CA ARG A 91 -12.18 23.10 11.41
C ARG A 91 -11.05 22.52 10.56
N GLY A 92 -11.42 21.77 9.51
CA GLY A 92 -10.45 21.16 8.62
C GLY A 92 -9.61 22.18 7.82
N PRO A 93 -8.70 21.70 6.96
CA PRO A 93 -8.52 20.29 6.59
C PRO A 93 -7.92 19.45 7.74
N TYR A 94 -8.44 18.23 7.89
CA TYR A 94 -8.00 17.23 8.86
C TYR A 94 -6.78 16.42 8.38
N LEU A 95 -6.43 16.57 7.09
CA LEU A 95 -5.24 15.99 6.48
C LEU A 95 -4.29 17.09 6.00
N LYS A 96 -2.99 16.93 6.27
CA LYS A 96 -1.94 17.86 5.79
C LYS A 96 -1.64 17.70 4.30
N LYS A 97 -1.92 16.52 3.74
CA LYS A 97 -1.67 16.15 2.35
C LYS A 97 -2.98 15.66 1.74
N ALA A 98 -3.01 15.54 0.41
CA ALA A 98 -4.13 14.90 -0.27
C ALA A 98 -4.35 13.47 0.24
N ILE A 99 -5.59 12.99 0.14
CA ILE A 99 -5.95 11.62 0.49
C ILE A 99 -5.11 10.67 -0.37
N PRO A 100 -4.27 9.80 0.24
CA PRO A 100 -3.45 8.88 -0.53
C PRO A 100 -4.32 7.80 -1.16
N LEU A 101 -3.89 7.33 -2.33
CA LEU A 101 -4.31 6.02 -2.82
C LEU A 101 -3.61 4.94 -2.00
N ASP A 102 -4.22 3.76 -1.96
CA ASP A 102 -3.57 2.59 -1.40
C ASP A 102 -2.30 2.21 -2.21
N PRO A 103 -1.45 1.31 -1.68
CA PRO A 103 -0.20 0.90 -2.32
C PRO A 103 -0.35 0.22 -3.69
N TRP A 104 -1.58 -0.13 -4.08
CA TRP A 104 -1.92 -0.75 -5.37
C TRP A 104 -2.63 0.24 -6.31
N GLY A 105 -2.72 1.52 -5.92
CA GLY A 105 -3.24 2.61 -6.73
C GLY A 105 -4.76 2.76 -6.70
N ARG A 106 -5.45 2.17 -5.73
CA ARG A 106 -6.91 2.25 -5.59
C ARG A 106 -7.30 3.21 -4.47
N PRO A 107 -8.47 3.87 -4.54
CA PRO A 107 -8.98 4.64 -3.41
C PRO A 107 -9.34 3.71 -2.24
N TYR A 108 -9.10 4.20 -1.02
CA TYR A 108 -9.60 3.53 0.19
C TYR A 108 -11.13 3.50 0.21
N LEU A 109 -11.68 2.38 0.67
CA LEU A 109 -13.11 2.19 0.86
C LEU A 109 -13.49 2.67 2.25
N TYR A 110 -14.51 3.52 2.31
CA TYR A 110 -15.00 4.12 3.54
C TYR A 110 -16.52 3.97 3.63
N LYS A 111 -17.01 3.55 4.80
CA LYS A 111 -18.43 3.40 5.08
C LYS A 111 -18.75 3.88 6.49
N SER A 112 -19.73 4.77 6.61
CA SER A 112 -20.29 5.20 7.90
C SER A 112 -21.81 5.39 7.78
N PRO A 113 -22.61 4.73 8.65
CA PRO A 113 -22.21 3.78 9.69
C PRO A 113 -21.48 2.54 9.14
N GLY A 114 -20.48 2.05 9.88
CA GLY A 114 -19.74 0.84 9.49
C GLY A 114 -20.62 -0.41 9.53
N GLU A 115 -20.31 -1.39 8.69
CA GLU A 115 -20.92 -2.72 8.70
C GLU A 115 -20.32 -3.60 9.80
N HIS A 116 -18.99 -3.52 9.98
CA HIS A 116 -18.27 -4.17 11.07
C HIS A 116 -18.26 -3.30 12.35
N THR A 117 -18.29 -1.98 12.19
CA THR A 117 -18.34 -1.02 13.31
C THR A 117 -19.61 -0.15 13.28
N PRO A 118 -20.76 -0.64 13.79
CA PRO A 118 -22.03 0.08 13.69
C PRO A 118 -22.05 1.46 14.36
N THR A 119 -21.24 1.67 15.40
CA THR A 119 -21.14 2.94 16.13
C THR A 119 -20.04 3.87 15.59
N GLY A 120 -19.37 3.48 14.50
CA GLY A 120 -18.25 4.20 13.93
C GLY A 120 -18.21 4.14 12.41
N TYR A 121 -17.08 3.71 11.88
CA TYR A 121 -16.84 3.61 10.45
C TYR A 121 -16.03 2.36 10.13
N ASP A 122 -16.13 1.94 8.88
CA ASP A 122 -15.27 0.94 8.28
C ASP A 122 -14.37 1.64 7.27
N LEU A 123 -13.06 1.45 7.40
CA LEU A 123 -12.06 1.97 6.47
C LEU A 123 -11.11 0.83 6.06
N PHE A 124 -11.00 0.56 4.77
CA PHE A 124 -10.26 -0.61 4.29
C PHE A 124 -9.78 -0.49 2.84
N THR A 125 -8.86 -1.36 2.46
CA THR A 125 -8.47 -1.68 1.08
C THR A 125 -8.58 -3.18 0.85
N LEU A 126 -8.94 -3.56 -0.37
CA LEU A 126 -9.13 -4.94 -0.83
C LEU A 126 -7.84 -5.58 -1.34
N GLY A 127 -6.68 -5.09 -0.90
CA GLY A 127 -5.38 -5.59 -1.34
C GLY A 127 -5.11 -5.40 -2.84
N ARG A 128 -4.18 -6.21 -3.37
CA ARG A 128 -3.71 -6.14 -4.75
C ARG A 128 -4.77 -6.56 -5.76
N ASP A 129 -5.48 -7.66 -5.51
CA ASP A 129 -6.50 -8.19 -6.41
C ASP A 129 -7.77 -7.32 -6.42
N GLY A 130 -8.02 -6.61 -5.32
CA GLY A 130 -9.16 -5.75 -5.13
C GLY A 130 -10.47 -6.51 -4.98
N GLN A 131 -10.39 -7.73 -4.45
CA GLN A 131 -11.54 -8.57 -4.15
C GLN A 131 -11.58 -8.81 -2.64
N PRO A 132 -12.76 -9.00 -2.05
CA PRO A 132 -12.87 -9.32 -0.64
C PRO A 132 -12.20 -10.67 -0.34
N GLY A 133 -11.45 -10.72 0.75
CA GLY A 133 -10.72 -11.90 1.21
C GLY A 133 -9.23 -11.83 0.84
N GLY A 134 -8.73 -12.91 0.24
CA GLY A 134 -7.33 -13.04 -0.18
C GLY A 134 -6.33 -13.40 0.92
N GLU A 135 -5.11 -13.71 0.50
CA GLU A 135 -3.94 -13.99 1.35
C GLU A 135 -2.75 -13.11 0.91
N ASP A 136 -1.77 -12.91 1.78
CA ASP A 136 -0.57 -12.12 1.52
C ASP A 136 -0.85 -10.67 1.01
N GLU A 137 -0.49 -10.35 -0.25
CA GLU A 137 -0.78 -9.04 -0.86
C GLU A 137 -2.24 -8.87 -1.26
N ASP A 138 -2.95 -9.98 -1.47
CA ASP A 138 -4.36 -9.97 -1.86
C ASP A 138 -5.27 -9.87 -0.62
N ALA A 139 -4.70 -10.00 0.59
CA ALA A 139 -5.46 -9.90 1.83
C ALA A 139 -6.02 -8.49 2.07
N ASP A 140 -7.30 -8.45 2.44
CA ASP A 140 -7.96 -7.22 2.92
C ASP A 140 -7.22 -6.61 4.12
N ILE A 141 -7.03 -5.29 4.08
CA ILE A 141 -6.49 -4.52 5.21
C ILE A 141 -7.58 -3.58 5.68
N THR A 142 -8.03 -3.77 6.92
CA THR A 142 -9.23 -3.12 7.48
C THR A 142 -8.92 -2.38 8.77
N SER A 143 -9.78 -1.44 9.16
CA SER A 143 -9.60 -0.62 10.38
C SER A 143 -10.09 -1.28 11.67
N TRP A 144 -10.89 -2.36 11.56
CA TRP A 144 -11.52 -3.04 12.71
C TRP A 144 -10.85 -4.36 13.09
N LYS A 145 -9.83 -4.78 12.34
CA LYS A 145 -9.06 -6.00 12.57
C LYS A 145 -7.67 -5.63 13.06
#